data_AF-A0A4R5LXS5-F1
#
_entry.id   AF-A0A4R5LXS5-F1
#
_cell.length_a   1.000
_cell.length_b   1.000
_cell.length_c   1.000
_cell.angle_alpha   90.00
_cell.angle_beta   90.00
_cell.angle_gamma   90.00
#
_symmetry.space_group_name_H-M   'P 1'
#
loop_
_entity.id
_entity.type
_entity.pdbx_description
1 polymer ?
#
loop_
_entity_poly.entity_id
_entity_poly.type
_entity_poly.pdbx_seq_one_letter_code
_entity_poly.pdbx_strand_id
1 'polypeptide(L)'
;MEYTGLVNKFKVNRPLTEEERRNRLDPAKRLEVAPNYFSSTIRMNSRYLEVADKYYGWKGALTFVTGALLVVCVAMAWLFANIFFVDGLMGNANERTANMLLGGGPLLFSIVVISAFLWLIFRECFRLTHYPIRLQRDLRMVHVFRLDGTVLSVPWDKAFFTLGR
;
A
#
# COMPACT_ATOMS: atom_id res chain seq x y z
N MET A 1 -8.38 6.83 -8.40
CA MET A 1 -7.38 6.54 -7.34
C MET A 1 -6.11 7.32 -7.66
N GLU A 2 -5.72 8.25 -6.80
CA GLU A 2 -4.53 9.08 -7.01
C GLU A 2 -3.31 8.49 -6.28
N TYR A 3 -2.41 7.82 -7.03
CA TYR A 3 -1.17 7.21 -6.50
C TYR A 3 0.01 8.20 -6.35
N THR A 4 -0.24 9.49 -6.58
CA THR A 4 0.74 10.56 -6.42
C THR A 4 1.20 10.64 -4.96
N GLY A 5 2.50 10.50 -4.75
CA GLY A 5 3.16 10.39 -3.47
C GLY A 5 3.69 8.98 -3.18
N LEU A 6 3.05 7.93 -3.72
CA LEU A 6 3.46 6.54 -3.52
C LEU A 6 4.36 6.02 -4.66
N VAL A 7 3.90 6.21 -5.91
CA VAL A 7 4.62 5.78 -7.12
C VAL A 7 5.36 6.96 -7.74
N ASN A 8 4.63 8.05 -7.99
CA ASN A 8 5.17 9.28 -8.56
C ASN A 8 5.39 10.32 -7.46
N LYS A 9 6.55 10.96 -7.43
CA LYS A 9 6.82 12.05 -6.49
C LYS A 9 5.96 13.28 -6.81
N PHE A 10 5.58 14.04 -5.77
CA PHE A 10 4.92 15.33 -5.96
C PHE A 10 5.85 16.31 -6.69
N LYS A 11 5.33 17.02 -7.69
CA LYS A 11 6.05 18.11 -8.36
C LYS A 11 6.19 19.28 -7.39
N VAL A 12 7.42 19.78 -7.22
CA VAL A 12 7.74 20.93 -6.36
C VAL A 12 7.77 22.20 -7.22
N ASN A 13 7.36 23.35 -6.66
CA ASN A 13 7.35 24.66 -7.32
C ASN A 13 6.56 24.72 -8.65
N ARG A 14 5.49 23.92 -8.76
CA ARG A 14 4.56 24.01 -9.88
C ARG A 14 3.42 24.99 -9.57
N PRO A 15 2.81 25.62 -10.59
CA PRO A 15 1.58 26.38 -10.39
C PRO A 15 0.42 25.45 -9.97
N LEU A 16 -0.56 26.04 -9.27
CA LEU A 16 -1.84 25.40 -9.00
C LEU A 16 -2.60 25.18 -10.31
N THR A 17 -3.17 23.99 -10.48
CA THR A 17 -4.06 23.66 -11.58
C THR A 17 -5.43 24.31 -11.38
N GLU A 18 -6.19 24.50 -12.45
CA GLU A 18 -7.55 25.05 -12.38
C GLU A 18 -8.49 24.22 -11.50
N GLU A 19 -8.32 22.90 -11.48
CA GLU A 19 -9.11 22.03 -10.62
C GLU A 19 -8.83 22.24 -9.14
N GLU A 20 -7.55 22.36 -8.75
CA GLU A 20 -7.16 22.65 -7.36
C GLU A 20 -7.67 24.02 -6.91
N ARG A 21 -7.70 25.00 -7.82
CA ARG A 21 -8.25 26.33 -7.57
C ARG A 21 -9.77 26.25 -7.35
N ARG A 22 -10.50 25.51 -8.18
CA ARG A 22 -11.95 25.29 -8.04
C ARG A 22 -12.31 24.55 -6.76
N ASN A 23 -11.50 23.56 -6.37
CA ASN A 23 -11.74 22.72 -5.19
C ASN A 23 -11.10 23.27 -3.91
N ARG A 24 -10.70 24.54 -3.90
CA ARG A 24 -10.09 25.19 -2.74
C ARG A 24 -11.04 25.15 -1.54
N LEU A 25 -10.51 24.70 -0.41
CA LEU A 25 -11.18 24.77 0.87
C LEU A 25 -10.67 25.98 1.64
N ASP A 26 -11.60 26.81 2.11
CA ASP A 26 -11.27 27.92 3.01
C ASP A 26 -11.34 27.42 4.47
N PRO A 27 -10.21 27.38 5.21
CA PRO A 27 -10.21 26.95 6.60
C PRO A 27 -11.06 27.81 7.53
N ALA A 28 -11.34 29.07 7.16
CA ALA A 28 -12.17 29.97 7.96
C ALA A 28 -13.66 29.72 7.77
N LYS A 29 -14.06 29.00 6.71
CA LYS A 29 -15.46 28.75 6.37
C LYS A 29 -15.88 27.35 6.75
N ARG A 30 -16.80 27.23 7.71
CA ARG A 30 -17.49 25.98 7.98
C ARG A 30 -18.46 25.68 6.84
N LEU A 31 -18.38 24.48 6.28
CA LEU A 31 -19.34 23.98 5.30
C LEU A 31 -20.49 23.26 6.01
N GLU A 32 -21.71 23.44 5.51
CA GLU A 32 -22.93 22.76 6.00
C GLU A 32 -23.03 21.35 5.41
N VAL A 33 -22.00 20.54 5.67
CA VAL A 33 -21.95 19.13 5.25
C VAL A 33 -21.71 18.26 6.46
N ALA A 34 -22.35 17.08 6.48
CA ALA A 34 -22.08 16.08 7.49
C ALA A 34 -20.62 15.64 7.40
N PRO A 35 -19.84 15.66 8.50
CA PRO A 35 -18.46 15.21 8.48
C PRO A 35 -18.41 13.72 8.13
N ASN A 36 -17.73 13.38 7.03
CA ASN A 36 -17.42 11.99 6.75
C ASN A 36 -16.07 11.65 7.37
N TYR A 37 -16.07 10.81 8.40
CA TYR A 37 -14.88 10.48 9.17
C TYR A 37 -13.98 9.44 8.47
N PHE A 38 -14.50 8.63 7.54
CA PHE A 38 -13.76 7.58 6.80
C PHE A 38 -12.76 6.76 7.65
N SER A 39 -13.02 6.60 8.95
CA SER A 39 -12.09 6.03 9.93
C SER A 39 -10.66 6.62 9.87
N SER A 40 -10.54 7.88 9.45
CA SER A 40 -9.27 8.57 9.23
C SER A 40 -8.76 9.25 10.49
N THR A 41 -9.58 9.49 11.52
CA THR A 41 -9.11 10.14 12.74
C THR A 41 -8.36 9.15 13.61
N ILE A 42 -7.08 9.44 13.87
CA ILE A 42 -6.22 8.63 14.75
C ILE A 42 -6.37 9.11 16.19
N ARG A 43 -6.29 10.43 16.40
CA ARG A 43 -6.37 11.04 17.73
C ARG A 43 -6.87 12.47 17.63
N MET A 44 -7.69 12.87 18.60
CA MET A 44 -8.16 14.24 18.74
C MET A 44 -8.04 14.70 20.19
N ASN A 45 -7.58 15.92 20.38
CA ASN A 45 -7.64 16.62 21.66
C ASN A 45 -7.81 18.14 21.43
N SER A 46 -7.68 18.93 22.49
CA SER A 46 -7.81 20.39 22.45
C SER A 46 -6.70 21.08 21.65
N ARG A 47 -5.49 20.50 21.58
CA ARG A 47 -4.31 21.09 20.93
C ARG A 47 -4.17 20.68 19.46
N TYR A 48 -4.52 19.44 19.11
CA TYR A 48 -4.34 18.91 17.77
C TYR A 48 -5.40 17.89 17.34
N LEU A 49 -5.48 17.69 16.03
CA LEU A 49 -6.16 16.58 15.38
C LEU A 49 -5.14 15.81 14.53
N GLU A 50 -5.06 14.51 14.72
CA GLU A 50 -4.26 13.60 13.90
C GLU A 50 -5.18 12.79 13.01
N VAL A 51 -4.89 12.84 11.71
CA VAL A 51 -5.60 12.06 10.69
C VAL A 51 -4.63 11.16 9.94
N ALA A 52 -5.11 9.99 9.53
CA ALA A 52 -4.38 9.07 8.69
C ALA A 52 -4.26 9.62 7.27
N ASP A 53 -3.23 9.18 6.57
CA ASP A 53 -3.04 9.53 5.17
C ASP A 53 -4.05 8.82 4.26
N LYS A 54 -4.14 9.31 3.01
CA LYS A 54 -5.04 8.76 2.00
C LYS A 54 -4.81 7.28 1.66
N TYR A 55 -3.63 6.72 1.91
CA TYR A 55 -3.34 5.31 1.65
C TYR A 55 -3.81 4.38 2.75
N TYR A 56 -4.19 4.91 3.92
CA TYR A 56 -4.62 4.11 5.07
C TYR A 56 -5.73 3.11 4.71
N GLY A 57 -6.75 3.56 3.97
CA GLY A 57 -7.86 2.70 3.58
C GLY A 57 -7.51 1.55 2.63
N TRP A 58 -6.34 1.58 1.97
CA TRP A 58 -5.90 0.53 1.06
C TRP A 58 -4.74 -0.31 1.60
N LYS A 59 -4.24 0.02 2.80
CA LYS A 59 -3.15 -0.74 3.43
C LYS A 59 -3.60 -2.17 3.70
N GLY A 60 -2.74 -3.11 3.35
CA GLY A 60 -2.99 -4.54 3.49
C GLY A 60 -3.77 -5.14 2.34
N ALA A 61 -4.29 -4.35 1.39
CA ALA A 61 -4.95 -4.89 0.20
C ALA A 61 -3.96 -5.67 -0.67
N LEU A 62 -2.71 -5.19 -0.81
CA LEU A 62 -1.68 -5.91 -1.55
C LEU A 62 -1.34 -7.23 -0.84
N THR A 63 -1.14 -7.21 0.47
CA THR A 63 -0.85 -8.39 1.31
C THR A 63 -1.98 -9.40 1.27
N PHE A 64 -3.23 -8.95 1.30
CA PHE A 64 -4.40 -9.82 1.20
C PHE A 64 -4.45 -10.55 -0.15
N VAL A 65 -4.36 -9.79 -1.26
CA VAL A 65 -4.42 -10.36 -2.61
C VAL A 65 -3.23 -11.27 -2.89
N THR A 66 -2.01 -10.81 -2.58
CA THR A 66 -0.80 -11.61 -2.78
C THR A 66 -0.73 -12.80 -1.85
N GLY A 67 -1.22 -12.69 -0.61
CA GLY A 67 -1.32 -13.80 0.34
C GLY A 67 -2.29 -14.89 -0.13
N ALA A 68 -3.45 -14.51 -0.66
CA ALA A 68 -4.38 -15.47 -1.25
C ALA A 68 -3.77 -16.21 -2.45
N LEU A 69 -3.09 -15.49 -3.34
CA LEU A 69 -2.38 -16.08 -4.49
C LEU A 69 -1.20 -16.96 -4.04
N LEU A 70 -0.50 -16.58 -2.97
CA LEU A 70 0.59 -17.35 -2.38
C LEU A 70 0.11 -18.73 -1.92
N VAL A 71 -1.05 -18.82 -1.25
CA VAL A 71 -1.63 -20.10 -0.83
C VAL A 71 -1.87 -21.02 -2.03
N VAL A 72 -2.43 -20.48 -3.12
CA VAL A 72 -2.65 -21.23 -4.37
C VAL A 72 -1.31 -21.69 -4.97
N CYS A 73 -0.31 -20.80 -5.05
CA CYS A 73 1.01 -21.16 -5.58
C CYS A 73 1.72 -22.22 -4.73
N VAL A 74 1.60 -22.17 -3.40
CA VAL A 74 2.16 -23.19 -2.50
C VAL A 74 1.48 -24.53 -2.71
N ALA A 75 0.15 -24.56 -2.87
CA ALA A 75 -0.58 -25.80 -3.18
C ALA A 75 -0.15 -26.38 -4.54
N MET A 76 0.02 -25.53 -5.56
CA MET A 76 0.52 -25.96 -6.88
C MET A 76 1.96 -26.47 -6.80
N ALA A 77 2.84 -25.78 -6.08
CA ALA A 77 4.21 -26.23 -5.84
C ALA A 77 4.24 -27.60 -5.15
N TRP A 78 3.35 -27.84 -4.19
CA TRP A 78 3.22 -29.12 -3.52
C TRP A 78 2.82 -30.25 -4.49
N LEU A 79 1.85 -29.99 -5.38
CA LEU A 79 1.44 -30.95 -6.42
C LEU A 79 2.60 -31.27 -7.37
N PHE A 80 3.30 -30.25 -7.90
CA PHE A 80 4.43 -30.46 -8.79
C PHE A 80 5.62 -31.12 -8.10
N ALA A 81 5.83 -30.85 -6.81
CA ALA A 81 6.82 -31.55 -6.00
C ALA A 81 6.47 -33.03 -5.86
N ASN A 82 5.20 -33.39 -5.66
CA ASN A 82 4.79 -34.80 -5.63
C ASN A 82 5.07 -35.48 -6.98
N ILE A 83 4.67 -34.86 -8.09
CA ILE A 83 4.92 -35.40 -9.44
C ILE A 83 6.43 -35.59 -9.68
N PHE A 84 7.25 -34.63 -9.24
CA PHE A 84 8.70 -34.70 -9.44
C PHE A 84 9.38 -35.74 -8.53
N PHE A 85 9.17 -35.65 -7.21
CA PHE A 85 9.87 -36.47 -6.22
C PHE A 85 9.30 -37.88 -6.09
N VAL A 86 7.98 -38.02 -6.17
CA VAL A 86 7.31 -39.32 -6.06
C VAL A 86 7.24 -39.97 -7.43
N ASP A 87 6.51 -39.40 -8.38
CA ASP A 87 6.23 -40.08 -9.65
C ASP A 87 7.41 -40.08 -10.63
N GLY A 88 8.29 -39.09 -10.55
CA GLY A 88 9.53 -39.00 -11.35
C GLY A 88 10.68 -39.78 -10.73
N LEU A 89 11.13 -39.36 -9.54
CA LEU A 89 12.30 -39.93 -8.86
C LEU A 89 12.05 -41.35 -8.35
N MET A 90 10.92 -41.61 -7.69
CA MET A 90 10.62 -42.91 -7.05
C MET A 90 9.65 -43.78 -7.86
N GLY A 91 9.01 -43.22 -8.88
CA GLY A 91 7.97 -43.87 -9.68
C GLY A 91 8.49 -44.76 -10.80
N ASN A 92 7.59 -45.07 -11.74
CA ASN A 92 7.83 -46.07 -12.78
C ASN A 92 8.90 -45.62 -13.79
N ALA A 93 9.82 -46.52 -14.17
CA ALA A 93 10.97 -46.20 -15.01
C ALA A 93 10.58 -45.70 -16.42
N ASN A 94 9.45 -46.18 -16.96
CA ASN A 94 8.98 -45.82 -18.30
C ASN A 94 8.47 -44.37 -18.39
N GLU A 95 7.94 -43.82 -17.30
CA GLU A 95 7.33 -42.47 -17.25
C GLU A 95 8.22 -41.45 -16.53
N ARG A 96 9.31 -41.92 -15.91
CA ARG A 96 10.25 -41.12 -15.10
C ARG A 96 10.68 -39.82 -15.78
N THR A 97 11.14 -39.88 -17.02
CA THR A 97 11.60 -38.68 -17.75
C THR A 97 10.48 -37.66 -17.96
N ALA A 98 9.27 -38.14 -18.29
CA ALA A 98 8.11 -37.26 -18.47
C ALA A 98 7.70 -36.61 -17.15
N ASN A 99 7.58 -37.38 -16.07
CA ASN A 99 7.19 -36.88 -14.75
C ASN A 99 8.24 -35.94 -14.14
N MET A 100 9.54 -36.19 -14.38
CA MET A 100 10.61 -35.28 -13.98
C MET A 100 10.51 -33.92 -14.70
N LEU A 101 10.18 -33.89 -16.00
CA LEU A 101 10.01 -32.64 -16.74
C LEU A 101 8.72 -31.92 -16.36
N LEU A 102 7.61 -32.65 -16.26
CA LEU A 102 6.28 -32.11 -15.93
C LEU A 102 6.18 -31.64 -14.48
N GLY A 103 6.91 -32.25 -13.55
CA GLY A 103 7.01 -31.80 -12.16
C GLY A 103 8.09 -30.73 -11.95
N GLY A 104 9.29 -30.95 -12.49
CA GLY A 104 10.47 -30.15 -12.16
C GLY A 104 10.43 -28.72 -12.70
N GLY A 105 10.04 -28.54 -13.97
CA GLY A 105 9.94 -27.22 -14.59
C GLY A 105 8.91 -26.32 -13.89
N PRO A 106 7.65 -26.76 -13.76
CA PRO A 106 6.63 -26.01 -13.03
C PRO A 106 6.93 -25.81 -11.53
N LEU A 107 7.62 -26.75 -10.88
CA LEU A 107 8.07 -26.59 -9.50
C LEU A 107 9.07 -25.43 -9.36
N LEU A 108 10.10 -25.37 -10.22
CA LEU A 108 11.07 -24.27 -10.21
C LEU A 108 10.39 -22.92 -10.47
N PHE A 109 9.47 -22.88 -11.44
CA PHE A 109 8.69 -21.68 -11.71
C PHE A 109 7.85 -21.26 -10.50
N SER A 110 7.20 -22.22 -9.83
CA SER A 110 6.40 -21.95 -8.63
C SER A 110 7.25 -21.36 -7.50
N ILE A 111 8.47 -21.84 -7.29
CA ILE A 111 9.41 -21.31 -6.29
C ILE A 111 9.77 -19.84 -6.60
N VAL A 112 10.03 -19.50 -7.87
CA VAL A 112 10.31 -18.13 -8.29
C VAL A 112 9.10 -17.22 -8.02
N VAL A 113 7.89 -17.67 -8.36
CA VAL A 113 6.66 -16.90 -8.15
C VAL A 113 6.37 -16.71 -6.65
N ILE A 114 6.50 -17.76 -5.84
CA ILE A 114 6.37 -17.70 -4.38
C ILE A 114 7.36 -16.69 -3.80
N SER A 115 8.62 -16.71 -4.24
CA SER A 115 9.64 -15.77 -3.78
C SER A 115 9.28 -14.32 -4.12
N ALA A 116 8.75 -14.07 -5.33
CA ALA A 116 8.28 -12.76 -5.74
C ALA A 116 7.09 -12.27 -4.90
N PHE A 117 6.12 -13.14 -4.59
CA PHE A 117 4.98 -12.80 -3.73
C PHE A 117 5.40 -12.52 -2.30
N LEU A 118 6.28 -13.33 -1.71
CA LEU A 118 6.84 -13.05 -0.39
C LEU A 118 7.56 -11.70 -0.36
N TRP A 119 8.34 -11.37 -1.39
CA TRP A 119 8.98 -10.06 -1.51
C TRP A 119 7.97 -8.90 -1.54
N LEU A 120 6.86 -9.05 -2.26
CA LEU A 120 5.77 -8.05 -2.28
C LEU A 120 5.09 -7.88 -0.92
N ILE A 121 4.77 -9.00 -0.25
CA ILE A 121 4.15 -9.00 1.08
C ILE A 121 5.06 -8.30 2.08
N PHE A 122 6.34 -8.66 2.12
CA PHE A 122 7.30 -8.05 3.04
C PHE A 122 7.46 -6.56 2.79
N ARG A 123 7.36 -6.11 1.54
CA ARG A 123 7.44 -4.68 1.20
C ARG A 123 6.27 -3.86 1.77
N GLU A 124 5.11 -4.47 1.98
CA GLU A 124 3.97 -3.82 2.62
C GLU A 124 3.98 -4.00 4.15
N CYS A 125 4.21 -5.22 4.64
CA CYS A 125 4.18 -5.53 6.08
C CYS A 125 5.26 -4.83 6.90
N PHE A 126 6.45 -4.58 6.33
CA PHE A 126 7.54 -3.89 7.03
C PHE A 126 7.52 -2.36 6.87
N ARG A 127 6.37 -1.79 6.46
CA ARG A 127 6.15 -0.34 6.45
C ARG A 127 5.24 0.07 7.61
N LEU A 128 5.29 1.36 7.97
CA LEU A 128 4.37 1.93 8.95
C LEU A 128 2.92 1.63 8.57
N THR A 129 2.03 1.42 9.53
CA THR A 129 0.61 1.12 9.26
C THR A 129 -0.14 2.33 8.70
N HIS A 130 0.27 3.54 9.09
CA HIS A 130 -0.28 4.81 8.61
C HIS A 130 0.79 5.91 8.66
N TYR A 131 0.61 6.97 7.89
CA TYR A 131 1.49 8.13 7.84
C TYR A 131 0.69 9.35 8.32
N PRO A 132 0.75 9.71 9.61
CA PRO A 132 -0.16 10.69 10.19
C PRO A 132 0.07 12.11 9.66
N ILE A 133 -1.02 12.85 9.51
CA ILE A 133 -1.04 14.29 9.31
C ILE A 133 -1.59 14.92 10.59
N ARG A 134 -0.77 15.74 11.26
CA ARG A 134 -1.15 16.45 12.48
C ARG A 134 -1.52 17.88 12.14
N LEU A 135 -2.76 18.22 12.44
CA LEU A 135 -3.33 19.56 12.39
C LEU A 135 -3.26 20.16 13.79
N GLN A 136 -2.21 20.94 14.04
CA GLN A 136 -1.94 21.54 15.34
C GLN A 136 -2.58 22.93 15.43
N ARG A 137 -3.57 23.07 16.29
CA ARG A 137 -4.44 24.27 16.38
C ARG A 137 -3.81 25.39 17.21
N ASP A 138 -3.10 25.04 18.29
CA ASP A 138 -2.48 26.01 19.20
C ASP A 138 -1.37 26.80 18.52
N LEU A 139 -0.52 26.13 17.73
CA LEU A 139 0.56 26.76 16.97
C LEU A 139 0.17 27.15 15.53
N ARG A 140 -1.05 26.82 15.08
CA ARG A 140 -1.48 26.94 13.68
C ARG A 140 -0.45 26.33 12.72
N MET A 141 -0.08 25.07 12.96
CA MET A 141 0.90 24.33 12.15
C MET A 141 0.28 23.05 11.59
N VAL A 142 0.69 22.69 10.38
CA VAL A 142 0.38 21.40 9.74
C VAL A 142 1.67 20.59 9.65
N HIS A 143 1.68 19.41 10.26
CA HIS A 143 2.78 18.46 10.19
C HIS A 143 2.36 17.25 9.35
N VAL A 144 3.09 16.97 8.28
CA VAL A 144 2.85 15.84 7.38
C VAL A 144 3.99 14.85 7.54
N PHE A 145 3.72 13.67 8.08
CA PHE A 145 4.69 12.59 8.13
C PHE A 145 4.80 11.94 6.75
N ARG A 146 6.00 11.88 6.18
CA ARG A 146 6.24 11.40 4.82
C ARG A 146 6.61 9.92 4.79
N LEU A 147 6.51 9.32 3.60
CA LEU A 147 6.86 7.91 3.37
C LEU A 147 8.35 7.61 3.62
N ASP A 148 9.21 8.62 3.53
CA ASP A 148 10.65 8.52 3.79
C ASP A 148 11.02 8.65 5.28
N GLY A 149 10.03 8.82 6.16
CA GLY A 149 10.23 9.00 7.60
C GLY A 149 10.49 10.45 8.02
N THR A 150 10.59 11.40 7.08
CA THR A 150 10.75 12.82 7.41
C THR A 150 9.41 13.49 7.72
N VAL A 151 9.45 14.64 8.39
CA VAL A 151 8.26 15.43 8.72
C VAL A 151 8.33 16.78 8.02
N LEU A 152 7.33 17.06 7.18
CA LEU A 152 7.12 18.39 6.61
C LEU A 152 6.26 19.21 7.57
N SER A 153 6.74 20.37 8.00
CA SER A 153 5.99 21.30 8.85
C SER A 153 5.73 22.59 8.10
N VAL A 154 4.47 23.01 8.00
CA VAL A 154 4.06 24.22 7.28
C VAL A 154 3.10 25.03 8.16
N PRO A 155 3.25 26.36 8.25
CA PRO A 155 2.26 27.21 8.89
C PRO A 155 0.90 27.09 8.21
N TRP A 156 -0.15 26.95 9.00
CA TRP A 156 -1.53 26.81 8.53
C TRP A 156 -1.93 27.92 7.56
N ASP A 157 -1.50 29.15 7.86
CA ASP A 157 -1.82 30.36 7.08
C ASP A 157 -1.13 30.40 5.72
N LYS A 158 -0.08 29.59 5.52
CA LYS A 158 0.63 29.44 4.24
C LYS A 158 0.19 28.19 3.47
N ALA A 159 -0.59 27.31 4.09
CA ALA A 159 -1.04 26.07 3.47
C ALA A 159 -2.24 26.33 2.55
N PHE A 160 -2.23 25.72 1.37
CA PHE A 160 -3.36 25.73 0.44
C PHE A 160 -4.13 24.42 0.59
N PHE A 161 -5.31 24.49 1.20
CA PHE A 161 -6.19 23.33 1.36
C PHE A 161 -7.08 23.17 0.12
N THR A 162 -7.10 21.98 -0.45
CA THR A 162 -7.93 21.65 -1.62
C THR A 162 -8.30 20.18 -1.58
N LEU A 163 -9.44 19.83 -2.15
CA LEU A 163 -9.83 18.43 -2.30
C LEU A 163 -9.03 17.78 -3.43
N GLY A 164 -8.42 16.63 -3.11
CA GLY A 164 -7.76 15.78 -4.10
C GLY A 164 -8.75 15.07 -5.02
N ARG A 165 -8.24 14.51 -6.12
CA ARG A 165 -9.01 13.70 -7.08
C ARG A 165 -9.17 12.25 -6.63
#